data_AF-A0A061N4G4-F1
#
_entry.id   AF-A0A061N4G4-F1
#
_cell.length_a   1.000
_cell.length_b   1.000
_cell.length_c   1.000
_cell.angle_alpha   90.00
_cell.angle_beta   90.00
_cell.angle_gamma   90.00
#
_symmetry.space_group_name_H-M   'P 1'
#
loop_
_entity.id
_entity.type
_entity.pdbx_description
1 polymer ?
#
loop_
_entity_poly.entity_id
_entity_poly.type
_entity_poly.pdbx_seq_one_letter_code
_entity_poly.pdbx_strand_id
1 'polypeptide(L)'
;MVKRMFGLALLICLCLSVWTSAYLFAQSENLSIDDPMLDKALREQLNVDEDDQIDQSLTFTVTELDLSGYQISNLSGIEHFERITSLDLSHNKIEDISQIQHLTTIEQLNLENNIIEDISPLQALQKLETLNIRENFVASLVPLRELDYLRALNVRENQINEITSLANLEQLEDLNLRYNQIESLLPIAQLPSLQARLYVEGNPIQDLDLLSDFYGEIQDVDIPRPEYNIQFSHEPGFYDQAFSIKLSTLGESEGEIRYTTDNSEVTDEDPVYTNPVPIHKNTTIKAKFYPETPEKTNEHANSYFINETSHLPIVSLSTDERNLFDAQQGIYVPGIYSNEENPLYSGNFMQRGREWERPTFFTTV
;
A
#
# COMPACT_ATOMS: atom_id res chain seq x y z
N MET A 1 -51.27 57.07 31.45
CA MET A 1 -51.39 55.61 31.65
C MET A 1 -51.18 54.84 30.35
N VAL A 2 -51.90 55.19 29.27
CA VAL A 2 -51.84 54.51 27.96
C VAL A 2 -50.44 54.45 27.31
N LYS A 3 -49.65 55.55 27.30
CA LYS A 3 -48.29 55.54 26.73
C LYS A 3 -47.30 54.61 27.46
N ARG A 4 -47.45 54.46 28.78
CA ARG A 4 -46.61 53.55 29.58
C ARG A 4 -47.00 52.09 29.35
N MET A 5 -48.29 51.81 29.19
CA MET A 5 -48.77 50.47 28.83
C MET A 5 -48.33 50.05 27.42
N PHE A 6 -48.34 50.99 26.46
CA PHE A 6 -47.88 50.71 25.09
C PHE A 6 -46.38 50.42 25.03
N GLY A 7 -45.57 51.18 25.78
CA GLY A 7 -44.12 50.92 25.89
C GLY A 7 -43.81 49.56 26.54
N LEU A 8 -44.56 49.16 27.57
CA LEU A 8 -44.39 47.87 28.22
C LEU A 8 -44.80 46.70 27.31
N ALA A 9 -45.90 46.84 26.57
CA ALA A 9 -46.35 45.83 25.61
C ALA A 9 -45.35 45.65 24.45
N LEU A 10 -44.76 46.75 23.96
CA LEU A 10 -43.71 46.71 22.94
C LEU A 10 -42.44 46.01 23.46
N LEU A 11 -42.05 46.28 24.70
CA LEU A 11 -40.88 45.65 25.33
C LEU A 11 -41.09 44.15 25.53
N ILE A 12 -42.28 43.73 25.95
CA ILE A 12 -42.63 42.31 26.09
C ILE A 12 -42.64 41.61 24.74
N CYS A 13 -43.17 42.24 23.68
CA CYS A 13 -43.14 41.68 22.33
C CYS A 13 -41.71 41.55 21.79
N LEU A 14 -40.84 42.54 22.06
CA LEU A 14 -39.42 42.47 21.69
C LEU A 14 -38.71 41.36 22.45
N CYS A 15 -38.89 41.26 23.77
CA CYS A 15 -38.31 40.18 24.57
C CYS A 15 -38.82 38.80 24.13
N LEU A 16 -40.12 38.65 23.85
CA LEU A 16 -40.69 37.41 23.32
C LEU A 16 -40.09 37.08 21.95
N SER A 17 -39.95 38.06 21.05
CA SER A 17 -39.37 37.84 19.72
C SER A 17 -37.90 37.43 19.77
N VAL A 18 -37.12 38.02 20.69
CA VAL A 18 -35.72 37.66 20.92
C VAL A 18 -35.62 36.26 21.53
N TRP A 19 -36.50 35.94 22.48
CA TRP A 19 -36.54 34.63 23.13
C TRP A 19 -36.99 33.52 22.17
N THR A 20 -38.02 33.78 21.35
CA THR A 20 -38.46 32.83 20.30
C THR A 20 -37.40 32.67 19.23
N SER A 21 -36.69 33.74 18.84
CA SER A 21 -35.60 33.64 17.87
C SER A 21 -34.42 32.84 18.44
N ALA A 22 -34.02 33.10 19.68
CA ALA A 22 -32.99 32.33 20.38
C ALA A 22 -33.38 30.85 20.55
N TYR A 23 -34.65 30.57 20.85
CA TYR A 23 -35.20 29.21 20.95
C TYR A 23 -35.23 28.50 19.59
N LEU A 24 -35.61 29.20 18.51
CA LEU A 24 -35.58 28.68 17.14
C LEU A 24 -34.15 28.43 16.65
N PHE A 25 -33.19 29.31 16.96
CA PHE A 25 -31.77 29.10 16.69
C PHE A 25 -31.21 27.89 17.45
N ALA A 26 -31.53 27.77 18.74
CA ALA A 26 -31.11 26.64 19.55
C ALA A 26 -31.72 25.29 19.09
N GLN A 27 -32.91 25.30 18.46
CA GLN A 27 -33.51 24.09 17.88
C GLN A 27 -33.00 23.76 16.47
N SER A 28 -32.39 24.71 15.75
CA SER A 28 -31.91 24.51 14.37
C SER A 28 -30.48 23.96 14.27
N GLU A 29 -29.77 23.79 15.39
CA GLU A 29 -28.35 23.37 15.44
C GLU A 29 -28.14 21.99 16.10
N ASN A 30 -29.10 21.07 16.02
CA ASN A 30 -28.79 19.68 16.37
C ASN A 30 -27.79 19.15 15.32
N LEU A 31 -26.60 18.76 15.77
CA LEU A 31 -25.61 18.03 14.98
C LEU A 31 -26.30 16.78 14.40
N SER A 32 -26.47 16.74 13.08
CA SER A 32 -27.06 15.59 12.39
C SER A 32 -25.94 14.61 12.07
N ILE A 33 -26.00 13.42 12.66
CA ILE A 33 -25.09 12.32 12.35
C ILE A 33 -25.96 11.20 11.78
N ASP A 34 -25.76 10.91 10.50
CA ASP A 34 -26.65 10.01 9.76
C ASP A 34 -26.30 8.53 10.00
N ASP A 35 -25.01 8.23 10.18
CA ASP A 35 -24.53 6.87 10.45
C ASP A 35 -24.61 6.57 11.96
N PRO A 36 -25.39 5.56 12.38
CA PRO A 36 -25.54 5.25 13.81
C PRO A 36 -24.25 4.72 14.43
N MET A 37 -23.34 4.12 13.64
CA MET A 37 -22.04 3.69 14.15
C MET A 37 -21.08 4.87 14.29
N LEU A 38 -21.19 5.89 13.43
CA LEU A 38 -20.47 7.15 13.62
C LEU A 38 -20.96 7.88 14.87
N ASP A 39 -22.28 8.00 15.06
CA ASP A 39 -22.86 8.63 16.25
C ASP A 39 -22.41 7.89 17.52
N LYS A 40 -22.47 6.56 17.50
CA LYS A 40 -21.97 5.73 18.60
C LYS A 40 -20.48 5.98 18.87
N ALA A 41 -19.63 5.96 17.83
CA ALA A 41 -18.19 6.16 17.98
C ALA A 41 -17.86 7.54 18.56
N LEU A 42 -18.53 8.58 18.05
CA LEU A 42 -18.39 9.95 18.55
C LEU A 42 -18.85 10.05 20.01
N ARG A 43 -19.97 9.45 20.38
CA ARG A 43 -20.44 9.44 21.78
C ARG A 43 -19.46 8.75 22.72
N GLU A 44 -18.94 7.59 22.34
CA GLU A 44 -17.93 6.89 23.14
C GLU A 44 -16.65 7.72 23.28
N GLN A 45 -16.15 8.30 22.19
CA GLN A 45 -14.92 9.10 22.20
C GLN A 45 -15.07 10.43 22.96
N LEU A 46 -16.26 11.03 22.92
CA LEU A 46 -16.56 12.30 23.59
C LEU A 46 -17.12 12.12 25.01
N ASN A 47 -17.29 10.86 25.46
CA ASN A 47 -17.90 10.51 26.75
C ASN A 47 -19.28 11.19 26.93
N VAL A 48 -20.14 11.01 25.93
CA VAL A 48 -21.53 11.50 25.90
C VAL A 48 -22.48 10.30 26.02
N ASP A 49 -23.43 10.35 26.96
CA ASP A 49 -24.42 9.29 27.15
C ASP A 49 -25.38 9.19 25.95
N GLU A 50 -25.96 8.01 25.72
CA GLU A 50 -26.85 7.74 24.56
C GLU A 50 -28.08 8.67 24.52
N ASP A 51 -28.59 9.07 25.69
CA ASP A 51 -29.75 9.95 25.81
C ASP A 51 -29.41 11.45 25.71
N ASP A 52 -28.12 11.81 25.80
CA ASP A 52 -27.65 13.20 25.77
C ASP A 52 -27.40 13.68 24.34
N GLN A 53 -27.38 15.00 24.15
CA GLN A 53 -26.94 15.58 22.88
C GLN A 53 -25.43 15.81 22.91
N ILE A 54 -24.76 15.58 21.77
CA ILE A 54 -23.38 16.03 21.59
C ILE A 54 -23.40 17.56 21.62
N ASP A 55 -22.75 18.15 22.63
CA ASP A 55 -22.66 19.59 22.77
C ASP A 55 -21.87 20.17 21.57
N GLN A 56 -22.49 21.11 20.85
CA GLN A 56 -21.87 21.80 19.73
C GLN A 56 -20.57 22.52 20.12
N SER A 57 -20.38 22.87 21.41
CA SER A 57 -19.11 23.41 21.87
C SER A 57 -17.92 22.45 21.64
N LEU A 58 -18.17 21.13 21.65
CA LEU A 58 -17.16 20.10 21.43
C LEU A 58 -16.59 20.13 20.02
N THR A 59 -17.41 20.50 19.03
CA THR A 59 -16.97 20.59 17.62
C THR A 59 -15.91 21.69 17.43
N PHE A 60 -15.83 22.64 18.36
CA PHE A 60 -14.82 23.71 18.41
C PHE A 60 -13.70 23.47 19.44
N THR A 61 -13.65 22.34 20.14
CA THR A 61 -12.60 22.05 21.12
C THR A 61 -11.84 20.77 20.83
N VAL A 62 -12.49 19.78 20.21
CA VAL A 62 -11.89 18.48 19.90
C VAL A 62 -10.84 18.64 18.82
N THR A 63 -9.65 18.11 19.09
CA THR A 63 -8.50 18.11 18.17
C THR A 63 -8.11 16.70 17.72
N GLU A 64 -8.54 15.68 18.44
CA GLU A 64 -8.17 14.28 18.18
C GLU A 64 -9.41 13.40 18.30
N LEU A 65 -9.65 12.57 17.29
CA LEU A 65 -10.70 11.56 17.30
C LEU A 65 -10.13 10.21 16.85
N ASP A 66 -10.33 9.19 17.67
CA ASP A 66 -10.16 7.79 17.30
C ASP A 66 -11.55 7.16 17.12
N LEU A 67 -11.88 6.88 15.86
CA LEU A 67 -13.13 6.30 15.41
C LEU A 67 -12.86 4.96 14.68
N SER A 68 -11.75 4.29 15.03
CA SER A 68 -11.32 3.05 14.40
C SER A 68 -12.18 1.84 14.81
N GLY A 69 -12.46 0.93 13.87
CA GLY A 69 -13.09 -0.36 14.18
C GLY A 69 -14.60 -0.36 14.48
N TYR A 70 -15.32 0.73 14.20
CA TYR A 70 -16.75 0.88 14.52
C TYR A 70 -17.69 0.40 13.41
N GLN A 71 -17.17 -0.03 12.26
CA GLN A 71 -17.95 -0.37 11.06
C GLN A 71 -18.71 0.82 10.48
N ILE A 72 -18.15 2.02 10.61
CA ILE A 72 -18.69 3.27 10.05
C ILE A 72 -18.72 3.16 8.52
N SER A 73 -19.80 3.62 7.90
CA SER A 73 -20.00 3.58 6.46
C SER A 73 -20.26 4.95 5.83
N ASN A 74 -20.77 5.90 6.61
CA ASN A 74 -21.04 7.28 6.18
C ASN A 74 -20.49 8.28 7.21
N LEU A 75 -19.76 9.28 6.71
CA LEU A 75 -19.08 10.30 7.51
C LEU A 75 -19.90 11.57 7.75
N SER A 76 -21.15 11.66 7.27
CA SER A 76 -21.98 12.85 7.46
C SER A 76 -22.13 13.21 8.93
N GLY A 77 -21.77 14.46 9.24
CA GLY A 77 -21.70 15.00 10.60
C GLY A 77 -20.25 15.23 11.05
N ILE A 78 -19.26 14.55 10.48
CA ILE A 78 -17.85 14.73 10.85
C ILE A 78 -17.32 16.12 10.44
N GLU A 79 -17.87 16.72 9.38
CA GLU A 79 -17.46 18.01 8.83
C GLU A 79 -17.58 19.17 9.83
N HIS A 80 -18.37 18.99 10.91
CA HIS A 80 -18.54 19.99 11.95
C HIS A 80 -17.34 20.10 12.89
N PHE A 81 -16.49 19.07 13.00
CA PHE A 81 -15.33 19.05 13.88
C PHE A 81 -14.09 19.70 13.24
N GLU A 82 -14.22 20.96 12.81
CA GLU A 82 -13.26 21.71 11.98
C GLU A 82 -11.87 21.94 12.60
N ARG A 83 -11.66 21.54 13.86
CA ARG A 83 -10.39 21.74 14.58
C ARG A 83 -9.58 20.47 14.78
N ILE A 84 -10.04 19.35 14.24
CA ILE A 84 -9.31 18.08 14.32
C ILE A 84 -7.96 18.21 13.60
N THR A 85 -6.91 17.81 14.30
CA THR A 85 -5.55 17.69 13.79
C THR A 85 -5.17 16.21 13.62
N SER A 86 -5.77 15.30 14.38
CA SER A 86 -5.56 13.84 14.25
C SER A 86 -6.88 13.08 14.16
N LEU A 87 -7.06 12.31 13.10
CA LEU A 87 -8.26 11.53 12.84
C LEU A 87 -7.91 10.09 12.47
N ASP A 88 -8.34 9.13 13.30
CA ASP A 88 -8.29 7.70 12.98
C ASP A 88 -9.69 7.19 12.60
N LEU A 89 -9.81 6.72 11.36
CA LEU A 89 -10.99 6.12 10.76
C LEU A 89 -10.69 4.70 10.24
N SER A 90 -9.60 4.09 10.70
CA SER A 90 -9.17 2.77 10.22
C SER A 90 -10.13 1.63 10.61
N HIS A 91 -10.07 0.53 9.87
CA HIS A 91 -10.86 -0.68 10.10
C HIS A 91 -12.38 -0.43 10.13
N ASN A 92 -12.87 0.38 9.19
CA ASN A 92 -14.28 0.69 9.00
C ASN A 92 -14.78 0.16 7.64
N LYS A 93 -15.90 0.69 7.14
CA LYS A 93 -16.51 0.32 5.85
C LYS A 93 -16.76 1.57 4.99
N ILE A 94 -15.85 2.54 5.10
CA ILE A 94 -15.99 3.85 4.46
C ILE A 94 -15.63 3.72 2.98
N GLU A 95 -16.48 4.26 2.12
CA GLU A 95 -16.26 4.36 0.67
C GLU A 95 -16.12 5.82 0.24
N ASP A 96 -17.01 6.69 0.76
CA ASP A 96 -17.03 8.13 0.48
C ASP A 96 -16.40 8.92 1.64
N ILE A 97 -15.35 9.68 1.33
CA ILE A 97 -14.65 10.58 2.26
C ILE A 97 -14.86 12.06 1.94
N SER A 98 -15.88 12.41 1.15
CA SER A 98 -16.15 13.79 0.72
C SER A 98 -16.28 14.78 1.86
N GLN A 99 -16.81 14.36 3.00
CA GLN A 99 -16.94 15.20 4.20
C GLN A 99 -15.59 15.63 4.79
N ILE A 100 -14.52 14.83 4.60
CA ILE A 100 -13.20 15.13 5.15
C ILE A 100 -12.59 16.40 4.53
N GLN A 101 -13.00 16.81 3.32
CA GLN A 101 -12.47 18.01 2.65
C GLN A 101 -12.62 19.31 3.48
N HIS A 102 -13.55 19.34 4.44
CA HIS A 102 -13.80 20.48 5.31
C HIS A 102 -12.84 20.56 6.50
N LEU A 103 -12.17 19.44 6.84
CA LEU A 103 -11.30 19.30 8.00
C LEU A 103 -9.86 19.76 7.71
N THR A 104 -9.73 21.00 7.22
CA THR A 104 -8.46 21.57 6.70
C THR A 104 -7.35 21.75 7.74
N THR A 105 -7.61 21.43 9.01
CA THR A 105 -6.63 21.43 10.10
C THR A 105 -5.96 20.08 10.32
N ILE A 106 -6.39 19.02 9.64
CA ILE A 106 -5.83 17.68 9.80
C ILE A 106 -4.34 17.67 9.42
N GLU A 107 -3.55 17.12 10.33
CA GLU A 107 -2.12 16.85 10.19
C GLU A 107 -1.85 15.34 10.11
N GLN A 108 -2.68 14.52 10.77
CA GLN A 108 -2.56 13.06 10.79
C GLN A 108 -3.90 12.40 10.44
N LEU A 109 -3.91 11.57 9.40
CA LEU A 109 -5.10 10.87 8.92
C LEU A 109 -4.82 9.39 8.72
N ASN A 110 -5.57 8.54 9.41
CA ASN A 110 -5.56 7.10 9.22
C ASN A 110 -6.90 6.62 8.66
N LEU A 111 -6.86 6.02 7.48
CA LEU A 111 -7.99 5.46 6.73
C LEU A 111 -7.73 3.98 6.37
N GLU A 112 -6.75 3.34 7.03
CA GLU A 112 -6.37 1.94 6.77
C GLU A 112 -7.58 1.00 6.82
N ASN A 113 -7.62 0.02 5.91
CA ASN A 113 -8.62 -1.05 5.90
C ASN A 113 -10.06 -0.50 5.85
N ASN A 114 -10.36 0.13 4.71
CA ASN A 114 -11.67 0.63 4.32
C ASN A 114 -11.95 0.19 2.87
N ILE A 115 -12.90 0.85 2.18
CA ILE A 115 -13.30 0.51 0.81
C ILE A 115 -13.15 1.76 -0.09
N ILE A 116 -12.11 2.56 0.15
CA ILE A 116 -11.95 3.86 -0.50
C ILE A 116 -11.29 3.68 -1.87
N GLU A 117 -11.92 4.23 -2.90
CA GLU A 117 -11.38 4.33 -4.26
C GLU A 117 -10.96 5.77 -4.61
N ASP A 118 -11.80 6.76 -4.26
CA ASP A 118 -11.59 8.17 -4.57
C ASP A 118 -11.03 8.95 -3.39
N ILE A 119 -9.79 9.42 -3.54
CA ILE A 119 -9.11 10.28 -2.55
C ILE A 119 -9.09 11.76 -2.95
N SER A 120 -9.87 12.18 -3.94
CA SER A 120 -9.99 13.59 -4.37
C SER A 120 -10.26 14.58 -3.22
N PRO A 121 -11.07 14.24 -2.19
CA PRO A 121 -11.28 15.12 -1.04
C PRO A 121 -10.01 15.49 -0.27
N LEU A 122 -8.96 14.65 -0.31
CA LEU A 122 -7.71 14.87 0.42
C LEU A 122 -6.92 16.08 -0.08
N GLN A 123 -7.15 16.54 -1.32
CA GLN A 123 -6.48 17.72 -1.88
C GLN A 123 -6.69 18.99 -1.04
N ALA A 124 -7.76 19.05 -0.24
CA ALA A 124 -8.05 20.19 0.63
C ALA A 124 -7.22 20.19 1.92
N LEU A 125 -6.59 19.08 2.29
CA LEU A 125 -5.87 18.90 3.55
C LEU A 125 -4.42 19.39 3.46
N GLN A 126 -4.26 20.68 3.20
CA GLN A 126 -2.97 21.33 2.94
C GLN A 126 -1.98 21.34 4.13
N LYS A 127 -2.39 20.81 5.29
CA LYS A 127 -1.55 20.64 6.50
C LYS A 127 -1.21 19.18 6.79
N LEU A 128 -1.65 18.25 5.95
CA LEU A 128 -1.48 16.83 6.19
C LEU A 128 0.02 16.47 6.16
N GLU A 129 0.51 15.94 7.28
CA GLU A 129 1.89 15.48 7.45
C GLU A 129 1.99 13.96 7.36
N THR A 130 0.98 13.23 7.86
CA THR A 130 0.96 11.77 7.87
C THR A 130 -0.35 11.24 7.30
N LEU A 131 -0.24 10.39 6.28
CA LEU A 131 -1.39 9.73 5.65
C LEU A 131 -1.18 8.22 5.59
N ASN A 132 -2.13 7.48 6.16
CA ASN A 132 -2.23 6.03 5.99
C ASN A 132 -3.55 5.68 5.27
N ILE A 133 -3.45 5.19 4.04
CA ILE A 133 -4.57 4.69 3.23
C ILE A 133 -4.34 3.23 2.81
N ARG A 134 -3.57 2.49 3.62
CA ARG A 134 -3.30 1.06 3.40
C ARG A 134 -4.58 0.23 3.30
N GLU A 135 -4.54 -0.88 2.55
CA GLU A 135 -5.65 -1.83 2.45
C GLU A 135 -6.95 -1.14 2.01
N ASN A 136 -6.88 -0.47 0.86
CA ASN A 136 -8.01 0.18 0.20
C ASN A 136 -7.99 -0.17 -1.30
N PHE A 137 -8.75 0.54 -2.12
CA PHE A 137 -8.87 0.30 -3.56
C PHE A 137 -8.39 1.52 -4.38
N VAL A 138 -7.48 2.31 -3.83
CA VAL A 138 -7.00 3.54 -4.46
C VAL A 138 -6.12 3.21 -5.66
N ALA A 139 -6.40 3.81 -6.81
CA ALA A 139 -5.62 3.64 -8.03
C ALA A 139 -4.79 4.87 -8.41
N SER A 140 -5.12 6.06 -7.88
CA SER A 140 -4.48 7.32 -8.27
C SER A 140 -4.08 8.18 -7.08
N LEU A 141 -2.84 8.67 -7.10
CA LEU A 141 -2.30 9.61 -6.11
C LEU A 141 -2.32 11.08 -6.57
N VAL A 142 -3.01 11.40 -7.68
CA VAL A 142 -3.12 12.79 -8.18
C VAL A 142 -3.57 13.80 -7.12
N PRO A 143 -4.55 13.49 -6.25
CA PRO A 143 -4.99 14.43 -5.21
C PRO A 143 -3.91 14.80 -4.18
N LEU A 144 -2.81 14.03 -4.09
CA LEU A 144 -1.74 14.27 -3.13
C LEU A 144 -0.66 15.23 -3.65
N ARG A 145 -0.68 15.60 -4.94
CA ARG A 145 0.42 16.29 -5.64
C ARG A 145 0.88 17.60 -4.99
N GLU A 146 -0.03 18.32 -4.32
CA GLU A 146 0.22 19.64 -3.73
C GLU A 146 0.20 19.60 -2.19
N LEU A 147 0.33 18.42 -1.58
CA LEU A 147 0.42 18.29 -0.13
C LEU A 147 1.86 18.48 0.34
N ASP A 148 2.37 19.72 0.23
CA ASP A 148 3.79 20.09 0.41
C ASP A 148 4.36 19.78 1.82
N TYR A 149 3.49 19.48 2.79
CA TYR A 149 3.85 19.13 4.17
C TYR A 149 3.84 17.63 4.45
N LEU A 150 3.47 16.80 3.47
CA LEU A 150 3.39 15.35 3.65
C LEU A 150 4.79 14.77 3.88
N ARG A 151 4.99 14.14 5.04
CA ARG A 151 6.24 13.51 5.49
C ARG A 151 6.18 12.00 5.48
N ALA A 152 5.02 11.43 5.80
CA ALA A 152 4.83 9.99 5.87
C ALA A 152 3.61 9.57 5.05
N LEU A 153 3.81 8.65 4.11
CA LEU A 153 2.76 8.13 3.24
C LEU A 153 2.80 6.60 3.20
N ASN A 154 1.71 5.99 3.65
CA ASN A 154 1.49 4.55 3.54
C ASN A 154 0.31 4.26 2.62
N VAL A 155 0.61 3.67 1.45
CA VAL A 155 -0.37 3.27 0.43
C VAL A 155 -0.30 1.78 0.11
N ARG A 156 0.27 1.01 1.04
CA ARG A 156 0.42 -0.45 0.89
C ARG A 156 -0.91 -1.13 0.56
N GLU A 157 -0.88 -2.17 -0.27
CA GLU A 157 -2.06 -2.98 -0.60
C GLU A 157 -3.20 -2.12 -1.18
N ASN A 158 -2.91 -1.51 -2.33
CA ASN A 158 -3.83 -0.72 -3.14
C ASN A 158 -3.67 -1.12 -4.63
N GLN A 159 -4.17 -0.30 -5.56
CA GLN A 159 -4.14 -0.55 -7.01
C GLN A 159 -3.33 0.52 -7.78
N ILE A 160 -2.30 1.08 -7.13
CA ILE A 160 -1.53 2.20 -7.67
C ILE A 160 -0.53 1.69 -8.70
N ASN A 161 -0.48 2.32 -9.87
CA ASN A 161 0.51 2.04 -10.92
C ASN A 161 1.40 3.25 -11.27
N GLU A 162 0.95 4.46 -10.95
CA GLU A 162 1.67 5.70 -11.22
C GLU A 162 1.89 6.52 -9.94
N ILE A 163 3.13 6.95 -9.72
CA ILE A 163 3.53 7.78 -8.58
C ILE A 163 4.10 9.14 -9.00
N THR A 164 3.82 9.59 -10.22
CA THR A 164 4.30 10.90 -10.74
C THR A 164 3.87 12.08 -9.88
N SER A 165 2.74 11.96 -9.18
CA SER A 165 2.24 12.96 -8.23
C SER A 165 3.11 13.14 -7.00
N LEU A 166 3.98 12.18 -6.66
CA LEU A 166 4.88 12.28 -5.51
C LEU A 166 6.15 13.08 -5.80
N ALA A 167 6.44 13.41 -7.07
CA ALA A 167 7.74 13.92 -7.49
C ALA A 167 8.18 15.26 -6.88
N ASN A 168 7.23 16.05 -6.36
CA ASN A 168 7.51 17.36 -5.77
C ASN A 168 7.22 17.40 -4.25
N LEU A 169 6.97 16.25 -3.62
CA LEU A 169 6.75 16.19 -2.17
C LEU A 169 8.10 16.24 -1.44
N GLU A 170 8.72 17.42 -1.43
CA GLU A 170 10.09 17.63 -0.94
C GLU A 170 10.29 17.29 0.55
N GLN A 171 9.21 17.23 1.34
CA GLN A 171 9.23 16.85 2.75
C GLN A 171 8.98 15.34 2.99
N LEU A 172 8.76 14.54 1.94
CA LEU A 172 8.45 13.12 2.10
C LEU A 172 9.69 12.35 2.56
N GLU A 173 9.61 11.79 3.77
CA GLU A 173 10.71 11.10 4.46
C GLU A 173 10.50 9.58 4.53
N ASP A 174 9.23 9.17 4.64
CA ASP A 174 8.80 7.79 4.86
C ASP A 174 7.72 7.40 3.85
N LEU A 175 8.03 6.42 3.01
CA LEU A 175 7.17 5.99 1.93
C LEU A 175 7.03 4.47 1.88
N ASN A 176 5.79 4.00 2.01
CA ASN A 176 5.44 2.59 1.87
C ASN A 176 4.48 2.38 0.69
N LEU A 177 5.02 1.83 -0.39
CA LEU A 177 4.35 1.54 -1.66
C LEU A 177 4.06 0.05 -1.86
N ARG A 178 4.31 -0.81 -0.88
CA ARG A 178 4.26 -2.27 -1.04
C ARG A 178 2.95 -2.78 -1.64
N TYR A 179 3.03 -3.88 -2.37
CA TYR A 179 1.87 -4.61 -2.91
C TYR A 179 0.92 -3.68 -3.70
N ASN A 180 1.49 -3.05 -4.73
CA ASN A 180 0.79 -2.23 -5.71
C ASN A 180 1.21 -2.71 -7.13
N GLN A 181 1.05 -1.88 -8.15
CA GLN A 181 1.32 -2.19 -9.57
C GLN A 181 2.32 -1.19 -10.17
N ILE A 182 3.23 -0.66 -9.36
CA ILE A 182 4.18 0.37 -9.75
C ILE A 182 5.32 -0.27 -10.56
N GLU A 183 5.65 0.32 -11.70
CA GLU A 183 6.75 -0.16 -12.56
C GLU A 183 8.02 0.71 -12.48
N SER A 184 7.89 1.97 -12.08
CA SER A 184 8.99 2.94 -12.10
C SER A 184 9.07 3.78 -10.82
N LEU A 185 10.28 3.88 -10.27
CA LEU A 185 10.64 4.72 -9.13
C LEU A 185 11.20 6.08 -9.53
N LEU A 186 11.36 6.36 -10.82
CA LEU A 186 11.88 7.63 -11.34
C LEU A 186 11.27 8.88 -10.67
N PRO A 187 9.94 8.97 -10.40
CA PRO A 187 9.36 10.15 -9.76
C PRO A 187 9.90 10.43 -8.36
N ILE A 188 10.32 9.40 -7.62
CA ILE A 188 10.77 9.54 -6.22
C ILE A 188 12.30 9.43 -6.08
N ALA A 189 13.00 9.09 -7.16
CA ALA A 189 14.44 8.82 -7.16
C ALA A 189 15.33 10.03 -6.81
N GLN A 190 14.75 11.22 -6.65
CA GLN A 190 15.46 12.47 -6.36
C GLN A 190 14.78 13.29 -5.24
N LEU A 191 13.89 12.66 -4.46
CA LEU A 191 13.27 13.35 -3.33
C LEU A 191 14.31 13.62 -2.23
N PRO A 192 14.57 14.89 -1.88
CA PRO A 192 15.72 15.26 -1.05
C PRO A 192 15.61 14.76 0.40
N SER A 193 14.39 14.55 0.88
CA SER A 193 14.11 14.15 2.27
C SER A 193 13.84 12.66 2.44
N LEU A 194 13.79 11.87 1.36
CA LEU A 194 13.41 10.44 1.41
C LEU A 194 14.56 9.61 1.99
N GLN A 195 14.68 9.60 3.31
CA GLN A 195 15.82 9.03 4.04
C GLN A 195 15.39 8.13 5.20
N ALA A 196 14.15 8.22 5.68
CA ALA A 196 13.71 7.42 6.82
C ALA A 196 13.37 5.99 6.40
N ARG A 197 12.53 5.84 5.38
CA ARG A 197 12.07 4.52 4.93
C ARG A 197 11.55 4.53 3.50
N LEU A 198 11.93 3.52 2.71
CA LEU A 198 11.36 3.25 1.39
C LEU A 198 11.05 1.77 1.25
N TYR A 199 9.75 1.44 1.22
CA TYR A 199 9.28 0.08 1.01
C TYR A 199 8.53 -0.06 -0.31
N VAL A 200 8.98 -0.95 -1.18
CA VAL A 200 8.44 -1.14 -2.54
C VAL A 200 8.17 -2.61 -2.91
N GLU A 201 8.44 -3.56 -2.01
CA GLU A 201 8.23 -5.00 -2.23
C GLU A 201 6.80 -5.29 -2.75
N GLY A 202 6.67 -6.26 -3.66
CA GLY A 202 5.38 -6.64 -4.25
C GLY A 202 4.90 -5.71 -5.37
N ASN A 203 5.79 -4.91 -5.96
CA ASN A 203 5.56 -4.15 -7.18
C ASN A 203 6.41 -4.70 -8.35
N PRO A 204 5.95 -4.60 -9.61
CA PRO A 204 6.72 -4.99 -10.80
C PRO A 204 7.76 -3.92 -11.21
N ILE A 205 8.60 -3.46 -10.27
CA ILE A 205 9.58 -2.39 -10.50
C ILE A 205 10.68 -2.85 -11.47
N GLN A 206 10.94 -2.02 -12.48
CA GLN A 206 11.94 -2.30 -13.53
C GLN A 206 13.23 -1.48 -13.37
N ASP A 207 13.20 -0.40 -12.59
CA ASP A 207 14.25 0.61 -12.53
C ASP A 207 14.86 0.76 -11.11
N LEU A 208 14.99 -0.35 -10.38
CA LEU A 208 15.62 -0.37 -9.05
C LEU A 208 17.03 0.24 -9.05
N ASP A 209 17.77 0.12 -10.15
CA ASP A 209 19.11 0.69 -10.33
C ASP A 209 19.13 2.23 -10.20
N LEU A 210 17.98 2.92 -10.31
CA LEU A 210 17.88 4.35 -10.03
C LEU A 210 18.13 4.69 -8.55
N LEU A 211 17.98 3.70 -7.65
CA LEU A 211 18.24 3.87 -6.23
C LEU A 211 19.72 3.78 -5.88
N SER A 212 20.58 3.36 -6.81
CA SER A 212 22.01 3.12 -6.54
C SER A 212 22.72 4.31 -5.88
N ASP A 213 22.41 5.52 -6.32
CA ASP A 213 23.09 6.73 -5.85
C ASP A 213 22.74 7.11 -4.40
N PHE A 214 21.54 6.75 -3.92
CA PHE A 214 21.05 7.18 -2.61
C PHE A 214 20.55 6.03 -1.72
N TYR A 215 20.72 4.77 -2.13
CA TYR A 215 20.39 3.60 -1.31
C TYR A 215 21.08 3.67 0.05
N GLY A 216 22.32 4.18 0.11
CA GLY A 216 23.06 4.37 1.36
C GLY A 216 22.55 5.51 2.25
N GLU A 217 21.69 6.38 1.73
CA GLU A 217 21.07 7.48 2.47
C GLU A 217 19.76 7.06 3.15
N ILE A 218 19.08 6.04 2.63
CA ILE A 218 17.84 5.52 3.20
C ILE A 218 18.16 4.57 4.36
N GLN A 219 17.59 4.85 5.54
CA GLN A 219 17.86 4.09 6.76
C GLN A 219 17.21 2.69 6.75
N ASP A 220 16.04 2.55 6.11
CA ASP A 220 15.28 1.30 6.09
C ASP A 220 14.65 1.04 4.72
N VAL A 221 15.01 -0.08 4.11
CA VAL A 221 14.56 -0.51 2.77
C VAL A 221 14.26 -2.00 2.76
N ASP A 222 13.30 -2.41 1.93
CA ASP A 222 12.82 -3.80 1.86
C ASP A 222 13.28 -4.57 0.63
N ILE A 223 14.02 -3.91 -0.23
CA ILE A 223 14.64 -4.45 -1.43
C ILE A 223 16.14 -4.56 -1.20
N PRO A 224 16.81 -5.60 -1.74
CA PRO A 224 18.26 -5.65 -1.76
C PRO A 224 18.88 -4.50 -2.55
N ARG A 225 20.16 -4.23 -2.29
CA ARG A 225 20.93 -3.27 -3.08
C ARG A 225 20.89 -3.62 -4.56
N PRO A 226 20.56 -2.65 -5.45
CA PRO A 226 20.58 -2.88 -6.88
C PRO A 226 21.95 -3.37 -7.38
N GLU A 227 23.04 -2.90 -6.77
CA GLU A 227 24.40 -3.31 -7.12
C GLU A 227 24.62 -4.82 -6.93
N TYR A 228 23.91 -5.43 -5.99
CA TYR A 228 24.07 -6.85 -5.63
C TYR A 228 23.33 -7.80 -6.57
N ASN A 229 22.55 -7.28 -7.53
CA ASN A 229 21.84 -8.11 -8.51
C ASN A 229 22.82 -8.88 -9.41
N ILE A 230 22.61 -10.18 -9.52
CA ILE A 230 23.43 -11.05 -10.37
C ILE A 230 23.02 -10.89 -11.83
N GLN A 231 23.98 -10.55 -12.67
CA GLN A 231 23.87 -10.54 -14.12
C GLN A 231 24.44 -11.82 -14.73
N PHE A 232 23.63 -12.46 -15.57
CA PHE A 232 24.05 -13.58 -16.39
C PHE A 232 24.43 -13.06 -17.78
N SER A 233 25.58 -13.49 -18.30
CA SER A 233 26.04 -13.09 -19.64
C SER A 233 25.15 -13.53 -20.81
N HIS A 234 24.20 -14.43 -20.58
CA HIS A 234 23.28 -14.95 -21.58
C HIS A 234 21.89 -15.12 -20.95
N GLU A 235 20.86 -14.89 -21.75
CA GLU A 235 19.47 -15.15 -21.38
C GLU A 235 19.20 -16.65 -21.14
N PRO A 236 18.28 -17.03 -20.24
CA PRO A 236 17.88 -18.42 -20.10
C PRO A 236 17.21 -18.92 -21.40
N GLY A 237 17.41 -20.19 -21.76
CA GLY A 237 16.79 -20.74 -22.96
C GLY A 237 17.49 -21.93 -23.62
N PHE A 238 17.16 -22.14 -24.90
CA PHE A 238 17.69 -23.22 -25.74
C PHE A 238 18.90 -22.75 -26.56
N TYR A 239 19.90 -23.60 -26.64
CA TYR A 239 21.14 -23.35 -27.38
C TYR A 239 21.56 -24.60 -28.18
N ASP A 240 22.01 -24.37 -29.41
CA ASP A 240 22.50 -25.43 -30.30
C ASP A 240 23.95 -25.86 -30.00
N GLN A 241 24.67 -25.06 -29.22
CA GLN A 241 26.10 -25.29 -28.94
C GLN A 241 26.41 -25.04 -27.48
N ALA A 242 27.41 -25.76 -26.97
CA ALA A 242 27.95 -25.53 -25.64
C ALA A 242 28.61 -24.15 -25.55
N PHE A 243 28.49 -23.51 -24.40
CA PHE A 243 29.03 -22.18 -24.14
C PHE A 243 29.37 -22.03 -22.65
N SER A 244 29.85 -20.86 -22.23
CA SER A 244 30.12 -20.58 -20.82
C SER A 244 29.36 -19.35 -20.35
N ILE A 245 28.73 -19.47 -19.19
CA ILE A 245 28.06 -18.38 -18.50
C ILE A 245 29.06 -17.62 -17.64
N LYS A 246 29.14 -16.30 -17.84
CA LYS A 246 29.76 -15.39 -16.90
C LYS A 246 28.70 -14.83 -15.96
N LEU A 247 29.04 -14.76 -14.68
CA LEU A 247 28.27 -14.09 -13.63
C LEU A 247 29.01 -12.80 -13.25
N SER A 248 28.26 -11.74 -12.98
CA SER A 248 28.75 -10.46 -12.46
C SER A 248 27.68 -9.78 -11.62
N THR A 249 28.06 -8.78 -10.84
CA THR A 249 27.15 -7.83 -10.18
C THR A 249 27.12 -6.50 -10.92
N LEU A 250 26.16 -5.65 -10.58
CA LEU A 250 26.09 -4.27 -11.08
C LEU A 250 27.10 -3.41 -10.30
N GLY A 251 28.32 -3.28 -10.82
CA GLY A 251 29.36 -2.40 -10.25
C GLY A 251 30.45 -3.12 -9.46
N GLU A 252 31.30 -2.34 -8.79
CA GLU A 252 32.39 -2.83 -7.94
C GLU A 252 31.88 -3.06 -6.51
N SER A 253 31.16 -4.17 -6.30
CA SER A 253 30.66 -4.57 -4.98
C SER A 253 31.67 -5.45 -4.26
N GLU A 254 32.06 -5.09 -3.03
CA GLU A 254 32.90 -5.93 -2.16
C GLU A 254 32.11 -7.16 -1.69
N GLY A 255 32.56 -8.35 -2.10
CA GLY A 255 31.90 -9.63 -1.78
C GLY A 255 32.17 -10.71 -2.82
N GLU A 256 31.44 -11.82 -2.71
CA GLU A 256 31.63 -13.02 -3.53
C GLU A 256 30.32 -13.50 -4.14
N ILE A 257 30.35 -13.94 -5.41
CA ILE A 257 29.22 -14.66 -6.02
C ILE A 257 29.39 -16.15 -5.71
N ARG A 258 28.33 -16.80 -5.22
CA ARG A 258 28.27 -18.27 -5.07
C ARG A 258 27.15 -18.82 -5.93
N TYR A 259 27.28 -20.09 -6.33
CA TYR A 259 26.34 -20.70 -7.26
C TYR A 259 26.25 -22.22 -7.14
N THR A 260 25.12 -22.76 -7.57
CA THR A 260 24.86 -24.20 -7.70
C THR A 260 24.43 -24.50 -9.14
N THR A 261 24.56 -25.77 -9.55
CA THR A 261 24.19 -26.22 -10.92
C THR A 261 23.26 -27.44 -10.92
N ASP A 262 22.85 -27.89 -9.74
CA ASP A 262 22.02 -29.06 -9.46
C ASP A 262 20.65 -28.67 -8.89
N ASN A 263 20.30 -27.37 -9.01
CA ASN A 263 19.04 -26.78 -8.55
C ASN A 263 18.88 -26.69 -7.01
N SER A 264 19.92 -27.00 -6.22
CA SER A 264 19.90 -26.71 -4.78
C SER A 264 19.93 -25.21 -4.51
N GLU A 265 19.41 -24.78 -3.35
CA GLU A 265 19.59 -23.40 -2.87
C GLU A 265 21.07 -23.07 -2.72
N VAL A 266 21.41 -21.79 -2.93
CA VAL A 266 22.77 -21.30 -2.74
C VAL A 266 22.99 -20.96 -1.27
N THR A 267 24.07 -21.52 -0.71
CA THR A 267 24.53 -21.35 0.67
C THR A 267 25.92 -20.71 0.72
N ASP A 268 26.33 -20.27 1.91
CA ASP A 268 27.67 -19.74 2.17
C ASP A 268 28.78 -20.81 2.11
N GLU A 269 28.42 -22.08 1.99
CA GLU A 269 29.35 -23.21 1.80
C GLU A 269 29.55 -23.55 0.31
N ASP A 270 28.74 -22.99 -0.59
CA ASP A 270 28.81 -23.29 -2.02
C ASP A 270 30.01 -22.66 -2.73
N PRO A 271 30.43 -23.20 -3.89
CA PRO A 271 31.63 -22.73 -4.56
C PRO A 271 31.59 -21.24 -4.92
N VAL A 272 32.68 -20.54 -4.58
CA VAL A 272 32.92 -19.17 -5.03
C VAL A 272 33.12 -19.16 -6.55
N TYR A 273 32.35 -18.32 -7.23
CA TYR A 273 32.47 -18.10 -8.66
C TYR A 273 33.80 -17.40 -8.97
N THR A 274 34.70 -18.12 -9.63
CA THR A 274 36.04 -17.62 -10.02
C THR A 274 36.28 -17.70 -11.52
N ASN A 275 35.51 -18.51 -12.24
CA ASN A 275 35.68 -18.76 -13.67
C ASN A 275 34.32 -18.98 -14.33
N PRO A 276 34.18 -18.68 -15.64
CA PRO A 276 32.92 -18.90 -16.36
C PRO A 276 32.41 -20.34 -16.25
N VAL A 277 31.11 -20.51 -15.99
CA VAL A 277 30.46 -21.81 -15.77
C VAL A 277 30.19 -22.49 -17.12
N PRO A 278 30.80 -23.65 -17.43
CA PRO A 278 30.61 -24.31 -18.72
C PRO A 278 29.26 -25.04 -18.82
N ILE A 279 28.48 -24.70 -19.84
CA ILE A 279 27.17 -25.30 -20.14
C ILE A 279 27.32 -26.20 -21.38
N HIS A 280 27.24 -27.51 -21.15
CA HIS A 280 27.42 -28.55 -22.18
C HIS A 280 26.28 -29.58 -22.19
N LYS A 281 25.32 -29.41 -21.28
CA LYS A 281 24.09 -30.19 -21.10
C LYS A 281 23.06 -29.27 -20.45
N ASN A 282 21.84 -29.77 -20.25
CA ASN A 282 20.83 -29.02 -19.52
C ASN A 282 21.29 -28.72 -18.09
N THR A 283 21.27 -27.44 -17.74
CA THR A 283 21.79 -26.93 -16.47
C THR A 283 20.93 -25.77 -16.00
N THR A 284 20.51 -25.83 -14.74
CA THR A 284 19.96 -24.67 -14.03
C THR A 284 21.05 -24.12 -13.13
N ILE A 285 21.44 -22.87 -13.35
CA ILE A 285 22.37 -22.16 -12.49
C ILE A 285 21.55 -21.32 -11.52
N LYS A 286 21.71 -21.57 -10.21
CA LYS A 286 21.27 -20.65 -9.17
C LYS A 286 22.49 -19.92 -8.64
N ALA A 287 22.39 -18.61 -8.47
CA ALA A 287 23.50 -17.77 -8.02
C ALA A 287 23.02 -16.72 -7.02
N LYS A 288 23.85 -16.41 -6.03
CA LYS A 288 23.59 -15.41 -5.00
C LYS A 288 24.86 -14.65 -4.67
N PHE A 289 24.74 -13.34 -4.47
CA PHE A 289 25.82 -12.49 -4.01
C PHE A 289 25.92 -12.52 -2.48
N TYR A 290 27.13 -12.65 -1.95
CA TYR A 290 27.44 -12.60 -0.52
C TYR A 290 28.33 -11.38 -0.26
N PRO A 291 27.73 -10.24 0.17
CA PRO A 291 28.49 -9.05 0.55
C PRO A 291 29.33 -9.31 1.80
N GLU A 292 30.40 -8.52 2.00
CA GLU A 292 31.18 -8.56 3.24
C GLU A 292 30.37 -8.09 4.46
N THR A 293 29.40 -7.20 4.24
CA THR A 293 28.41 -6.80 5.23
C THR A 293 27.22 -7.76 5.24
N PRO A 294 26.57 -8.01 6.38
CA PRO A 294 25.44 -8.94 6.47
C PRO A 294 24.14 -8.32 5.94
N GLU A 295 24.15 -7.90 4.68
CA GLU A 295 23.00 -7.35 3.98
C GLU A 295 22.22 -8.45 3.25
N LYS A 296 20.90 -8.25 3.08
CA LYS A 296 20.06 -9.19 2.33
C LYS A 296 20.38 -9.12 0.84
N THR A 297 20.43 -10.29 0.20
CA THR A 297 20.61 -10.43 -1.26
C THR A 297 19.63 -11.46 -1.83
N ASN A 298 19.34 -11.33 -3.12
CA ASN A 298 18.46 -12.25 -3.84
C ASN A 298 19.24 -13.44 -4.44
N GLU A 299 18.59 -14.60 -4.47
CA GLU A 299 19.00 -15.71 -5.32
C GLU A 299 18.40 -15.53 -6.72
N HIS A 300 19.22 -15.68 -7.74
CA HIS A 300 18.81 -15.62 -9.15
C HIS A 300 19.00 -16.99 -9.79
N ALA A 301 18.01 -17.43 -10.59
CA ALA A 301 18.01 -18.76 -11.20
C ALA A 301 17.73 -18.70 -12.70
N ASN A 302 18.67 -19.16 -13.52
CA ASN A 302 18.52 -19.27 -14.98
C ASN A 302 18.73 -20.72 -15.45
N SER A 303 17.89 -21.17 -16.37
CA SER A 303 17.95 -22.53 -16.94
C SER A 303 18.36 -22.50 -18.42
N TYR A 304 19.30 -23.37 -18.79
CA TYR A 304 19.89 -23.46 -20.11
C TYR A 304 19.82 -24.91 -20.63
N PHE A 305 19.42 -25.09 -21.89
CA PHE A 305 19.20 -26.39 -22.51
C PHE A 305 20.04 -26.51 -23.78
N ILE A 306 20.80 -27.60 -23.92
CA ILE A 306 21.74 -27.79 -25.03
C ILE A 306 21.27 -28.92 -25.94
N ASN A 307 21.22 -28.68 -27.26
CA ASN A 307 20.78 -29.65 -28.27
C ASN A 307 19.35 -30.17 -28.05
N GLU A 308 18.51 -29.42 -27.35
CA GLU A 308 17.09 -29.70 -27.23
C GLU A 308 16.32 -28.80 -28.20
N THR A 309 15.50 -29.42 -29.05
CA THR A 309 14.57 -28.71 -29.92
C THR A 309 13.20 -28.75 -29.25
N SER A 310 12.90 -27.76 -28.42
CA SER A 310 11.51 -27.52 -28.00
C SER A 310 10.99 -26.30 -28.75
N HIS A 311 9.80 -26.44 -29.32
CA HIS A 311 9.05 -25.32 -29.88
C HIS A 311 8.20 -24.60 -28.82
N LEU A 312 8.26 -25.05 -27.57
CA LEU A 312 7.55 -24.44 -26.44
C LEU A 312 8.48 -23.44 -25.73
N PRO A 313 7.97 -22.27 -25.31
CA PRO A 313 8.74 -21.37 -24.47
C PRO A 313 9.11 -22.08 -23.16
N ILE A 314 10.37 -21.99 -22.75
CA ILE A 314 10.74 -22.34 -21.37
C ILE A 314 10.28 -21.20 -20.48
N VAL A 315 9.47 -21.53 -19.49
CA VAL A 315 9.14 -20.63 -18.39
C VAL A 315 9.86 -21.15 -17.16
N SER A 316 10.86 -20.41 -16.68
CA SER A 316 11.45 -20.64 -15.36
C SER A 316 10.56 -19.94 -14.35
N LEU A 317 9.77 -20.71 -13.60
CA LEU A 317 8.95 -20.18 -12.51
C LEU A 317 9.77 -20.26 -11.23
N SER A 318 10.27 -19.11 -10.78
CA SER A 318 10.74 -18.93 -9.40
C SER A 318 9.58 -18.34 -8.60
N THR A 319 9.19 -18.98 -7.51
CA THR A 319 8.15 -18.47 -6.61
C THR A 319 8.76 -18.31 -5.23
N ASP A 320 8.36 -17.26 -4.53
CA ASP A 320 8.47 -17.24 -3.07
C ASP A 320 7.60 -18.38 -2.52
N GLU A 321 8.15 -19.23 -1.66
CA GLU A 321 7.42 -20.36 -1.06
C GLU A 321 6.16 -19.90 -0.31
N ARG A 322 6.17 -18.67 0.23
CA ARG A 322 5.04 -18.07 0.95
C ARG A 322 3.84 -17.84 0.04
N ASN A 323 4.10 -17.65 -1.26
CA ASN A 323 3.09 -17.24 -2.24
C ASN A 323 2.64 -18.40 -3.14
N LEU A 324 3.24 -19.59 -3.02
CA LEU A 324 2.93 -20.74 -3.87
C LEU A 324 1.44 -21.15 -3.83
N PHE A 325 0.77 -20.86 -2.70
CA PHE A 325 -0.65 -21.15 -2.48
C PHE A 325 -1.51 -19.89 -2.25
N ASP A 326 -0.95 -18.70 -2.53
CA ASP A 326 -1.68 -17.44 -2.39
C ASP A 326 -2.84 -17.36 -3.39
N ALA A 327 -4.03 -16.96 -2.92
CA ALA A 327 -5.26 -16.96 -3.71
C ALA A 327 -5.20 -16.09 -4.97
N GLN A 328 -4.31 -15.08 -5.00
CA GLN A 328 -4.18 -14.12 -6.08
C GLN A 328 -2.94 -14.38 -6.95
N GLN A 329 -1.86 -14.93 -6.37
CA GLN A 329 -0.56 -15.05 -7.04
C GLN A 329 -0.01 -16.50 -7.13
N GLY A 330 -0.70 -17.48 -6.56
CA GLY A 330 -0.30 -18.88 -6.59
C GLY A 330 -0.34 -19.52 -8.00
N ILE A 331 0.43 -20.59 -8.19
CA ILE A 331 0.42 -21.36 -9.44
C ILE A 331 -0.64 -22.46 -9.34
N TYR A 332 -1.73 -22.31 -10.08
CA TYR A 332 -2.85 -23.25 -10.09
C TYR A 332 -2.90 -24.09 -11.37
N VAL A 333 -3.24 -25.37 -11.24
CA VAL A 333 -3.52 -26.26 -12.37
C VAL A 333 -5.01 -26.60 -12.37
N PRO A 334 -5.74 -26.44 -13.49
CA PRO A 334 -7.15 -26.80 -13.57
C PRO A 334 -7.38 -28.29 -13.21
N GLY A 335 -8.34 -28.59 -12.33
CA GLY A 335 -8.59 -29.93 -11.81
C GLY A 335 -10.07 -30.24 -11.51
N ILE A 336 -10.44 -31.52 -11.63
CA ILE A 336 -11.83 -32.03 -11.74
C ILE A 336 -12.46 -32.26 -10.36
N TYR A 337 -12.75 -31.20 -9.60
CA TYR A 337 -13.81 -31.28 -8.59
C TYR A 337 -14.89 -30.25 -8.91
N SER A 338 -16.06 -30.75 -9.34
CA SER A 338 -17.26 -29.96 -9.54
C SER A 338 -17.97 -29.83 -8.20
N ASN A 339 -17.97 -28.62 -7.64
CA ASN A 339 -18.92 -28.30 -6.58
C ASN A 339 -20.27 -27.96 -7.23
N GLU A 340 -21.23 -28.88 -7.16
CA GLU A 340 -22.56 -28.71 -7.80
C GLU A 340 -23.35 -27.52 -7.22
N GLU A 341 -23.03 -27.05 -6.01
CA GLU A 341 -23.70 -25.91 -5.38
C GLU A 341 -23.07 -24.55 -5.75
N ASN A 342 -21.80 -24.52 -6.18
CA ASN A 342 -21.15 -23.30 -6.61
C ASN A 342 -20.02 -23.56 -7.65
N PRO A 343 -20.32 -23.43 -8.95
CA PRO A 343 -19.41 -23.75 -10.06
C PRO A 343 -18.12 -22.92 -10.10
N LEU A 344 -18.03 -21.81 -9.36
CA LEU A 344 -16.85 -20.94 -9.30
C LEU A 344 -15.75 -21.50 -8.38
N TYR A 345 -16.04 -22.52 -7.57
CA TYR A 345 -15.10 -23.13 -6.62
C TYR A 345 -14.62 -24.52 -7.05
N SER A 346 -14.37 -24.71 -8.35
CA SER A 346 -13.72 -25.93 -8.87
C SER A 346 -12.21 -25.71 -9.01
N GLY A 347 -11.38 -26.47 -8.30
CA GLY A 347 -9.92 -26.40 -8.39
C GLY A 347 -9.18 -27.10 -7.25
N ASN A 348 -7.85 -27.15 -7.31
CA ASN A 348 -6.99 -27.74 -6.28
C ASN A 348 -6.71 -26.80 -5.08
N PHE A 349 -7.40 -25.66 -5.01
CA PHE A 349 -7.23 -24.58 -4.01
C PHE A 349 -7.16 -25.04 -2.54
N MET A 350 -7.89 -26.09 -2.16
CA MET A 350 -7.96 -26.59 -0.78
C MET A 350 -7.12 -27.86 -0.53
N GLN A 351 -6.35 -28.34 -1.51
CA GLN A 351 -5.61 -29.61 -1.41
C GLN A 351 -4.13 -29.37 -1.08
N ARG A 352 -3.58 -30.16 -0.14
CA ARG A 352 -2.17 -30.11 0.31
C ARG A 352 -1.61 -31.53 0.39
N GLY A 353 -0.31 -31.71 0.09
CA GLY A 353 0.40 -33.01 0.20
C GLY A 353 0.88 -33.59 -1.14
N ARG A 354 1.89 -34.47 -1.11
CA ARG A 354 2.56 -35.04 -2.31
C ARG A 354 1.61 -35.83 -3.22
N GLU A 355 0.52 -36.40 -2.69
CA GLU A 355 -0.47 -37.10 -3.51
C GLU A 355 -1.29 -36.19 -4.44
N TRP A 356 -1.17 -34.86 -4.29
CA TRP A 356 -1.90 -33.86 -5.09
C TRP A 356 -1.02 -33.13 -6.11
N GLU A 357 0.28 -33.45 -6.19
CA GLU A 357 1.17 -32.98 -7.24
C GLU A 357 0.70 -33.53 -8.59
N ARG A 358 0.42 -32.62 -9.55
CA ARG A 358 0.06 -32.99 -10.92
C ARG A 358 1.08 -32.42 -11.89
N PRO A 359 1.46 -33.17 -12.94
CA PRO A 359 2.26 -32.60 -14.02
C PRO A 359 1.45 -31.55 -14.78
N THR A 360 2.00 -30.34 -14.91
CA THR A 360 1.41 -29.26 -15.70
C THR A 360 1.73 -29.49 -17.18
N PHE A 361 0.70 -29.43 -18.03
CA PHE A 361 0.86 -29.54 -19.49
C PHE A 361 0.44 -28.23 -20.14
N PHE A 362 1.36 -27.58 -20.86
CA PHE A 362 1.03 -26.43 -21.70
C PHE A 362 0.58 -26.93 -23.07
N THR A 363 -0.65 -26.61 -23.46
CA THR A 363 -1.14 -26.82 -24.84
C THR A 363 -1.01 -25.51 -25.62
N THR A 364 -0.25 -25.53 -26.71
CA THR A 364 -0.21 -24.42 -27.68
C THR A 364 -1.50 -24.40 -28.49
N VAL A 365 -2.10 -23.21 -28.65
CA VAL A 365 -3.23 -22.95 -29.55
C VAL A 365 -2.77 -22.98 -31.00
#